data_AF-A0A937TGE3-F1
#
_entry.id   AF-A0A937TGE3-F1
#
_cell.length_a   1.000
_cell.length_b   1.000
_cell.length_c   1.000
_cell.angle_alpha   90.00
_cell.angle_beta   90.00
_cell.angle_gamma   90.00
#
_symmetry.space_group_name_H-M   'P 1'
#
loop_
_entity.id
_entity.type
_entity.pdbx_description
1 polymer ?
#
loop_
_entity_poly.entity_id
_entity_poly.type
_entity_poly.pdbx_seq_one_letter_code
_entity_poly.pdbx_strand_id
1 'polypeptide(L)'
;MRDSFNNIIQKFNEYNILIEDVLNTFSDTPKNYKLKKKIEAAFRIVKRTMQRHEDMITDAMPPIKSKKNDYPNEFIEIWNIYKDFLIEQFGIRMKSRMQLFRLKLLFELTENDFIKAGKWLKYYMAAGSSSIYPVNDFKIEQTEIKNEGKKAGFTIPGKK
;
A
#
# COMPACT_ATOMS: atom_id res chain seq x y z
N MET A 1 3.78 2.84 -28.65
CA MET A 1 3.41 1.79 -27.66
C MET A 1 2.02 2.02 -27.09
N ARG A 2 1.70 3.20 -26.55
CA ARG A 2 0.38 3.50 -25.95
C ARG A 2 -0.78 3.37 -26.94
N ASP A 3 -0.64 3.91 -28.15
CA ASP A 3 -1.67 3.85 -29.19
C ASP A 3 -1.89 2.42 -29.72
N SER A 4 -0.82 1.64 -29.82
CA SER A 4 -0.89 0.22 -30.17
C SER A 4 -1.65 -0.59 -29.12
N PHE A 5 -1.48 -0.27 -27.83
CA PHE A 5 -2.18 -0.95 -26.74
C PHE A 5 -3.65 -0.52 -26.64
N ASN A 6 -3.95 0.76 -26.85
CA ASN A 6 -5.33 1.26 -26.93
C ASN A 6 -6.10 0.57 -28.07
N ASN A 7 -5.46 0.36 -29.22
CA ASN A 7 -6.02 -0.43 -30.32
C ASN A 7 -6.24 -1.91 -29.94
N ILE A 8 -5.37 -2.49 -29.11
CA ILE A 8 -5.53 -3.87 -28.61
C ILE A 8 -6.72 -3.95 -27.63
N ILE A 9 -6.88 -2.97 -26.73
CA ILE A 9 -8.03 -2.88 -25.81
C ILE A 9 -9.33 -2.73 -26.60
N GLN A 10 -9.35 -1.84 -27.58
CA GLN A 10 -10.53 -1.62 -28.42
C GLN A 10 -10.94 -2.92 -29.14
N LYS A 11 -9.98 -3.57 -29.82
CA LYS A 11 -10.23 -4.88 -30.45
C LYS A 11 -10.68 -5.93 -29.45
N PHE A 12 -10.11 -5.96 -28.25
CA PHE A 12 -10.53 -6.89 -27.20
C PHE A 12 -11.99 -6.67 -26.78
N ASN A 13 -12.42 -5.41 -26.66
CA ASN A 13 -13.82 -5.08 -26.37
C ASN A 13 -14.76 -5.48 -27.51
N GLU A 14 -14.34 -5.32 -28.75
CA GLU A 14 -15.09 -5.80 -29.92
C GLU A 14 -15.21 -7.34 -29.91
N TYR A 15 -14.14 -8.06 -29.55
CA TYR A 15 -14.17 -9.53 -29.39
C TYR A 15 -15.06 -9.97 -28.22
N ASN A 16 -15.16 -9.18 -27.14
CA ASN A 16 -16.04 -9.50 -26.01
C ASN A 16 -17.51 -9.55 -26.45
N ILE A 17 -17.93 -8.56 -27.23
CA ILE A 17 -19.30 -8.51 -27.78
C ILE A 17 -19.55 -9.72 -28.69
N LEU A 18 -18.58 -10.05 -29.55
CA LEU A 18 -18.69 -11.17 -30.48
C LEU A 18 -18.77 -12.52 -29.75
N ILE A 19 -18.03 -12.70 -28.65
CA ILE A 19 -18.09 -13.92 -27.83
C ILE A 19 -19.43 -14.02 -27.10
N GLU A 20 -19.98 -12.91 -26.61
CA GLU A 20 -21.33 -12.89 -26.00
C GLU A 20 -22.41 -13.25 -27.04
N ASP A 21 -22.33 -12.71 -28.25
CA ASP A 21 -23.25 -13.04 -29.35
C ASP A 21 -23.15 -14.52 -29.78
N VAL A 22 -21.94 -15.06 -29.84
CA VAL A 22 -21.69 -16.49 -30.10
C VAL A 22 -22.25 -17.36 -28.97
N LEU A 23 -22.11 -16.94 -27.72
CA LEU A 23 -22.68 -17.66 -26.58
C LEU A 23 -24.22 -17.60 -26.55
N ASN A 24 -24.81 -16.49 -26.99
CA ASN A 24 -26.26 -16.27 -27.07
C ASN A 24 -26.91 -17.02 -28.24
N THR A 25 -26.16 -17.31 -29.32
CA THR A 25 -26.66 -18.11 -30.45
C THR A 25 -26.74 -19.62 -30.16
N PHE A 26 -26.05 -20.12 -29.13
CA PHE A 26 -26.22 -21.50 -28.69
C PHE A 26 -27.53 -21.67 -27.91
N SER A 27 -28.37 -22.61 -28.34
CA SER A 27 -29.56 -23.04 -27.60
C SER A 27 -29.20 -23.60 -26.22
N ASP A 28 -30.08 -23.40 -25.23
CA ASP A 28 -29.89 -23.84 -23.83
C ASP A 28 -30.16 -25.34 -23.67
N THR A 29 -29.38 -26.15 -24.37
CA THR A 29 -29.36 -27.60 -24.19
C THR A 29 -28.31 -28.00 -23.14
N PRO A 30 -28.50 -29.12 -22.43
CA PRO A 30 -27.54 -29.60 -21.41
C PRO A 30 -26.12 -29.84 -21.95
N LYS A 31 -25.98 -30.16 -23.25
CA LYS A 31 -24.69 -30.32 -23.93
C LYS A 31 -24.01 -28.96 -24.18
N ASN A 32 -24.78 -27.97 -24.60
CA ASN A 32 -24.28 -26.61 -24.84
C ASN A 32 -23.92 -25.89 -23.54
N TYR A 33 -24.60 -26.17 -22.42
CA TYR A 33 -24.27 -25.59 -21.12
C TYR A 33 -22.82 -25.85 -20.68
N LYS A 34 -22.32 -27.09 -20.90
CA LYS A 34 -20.92 -27.44 -20.60
C LYS A 34 -19.93 -26.69 -21.49
N LEU A 35 -20.30 -26.45 -22.76
CA LEU A 35 -19.48 -25.71 -23.70
C LEU A 35 -19.46 -24.21 -23.36
N LYS A 36 -20.63 -23.60 -23.10
CA LYS A 36 -20.77 -22.20 -22.63
C LYS A 36 -19.88 -21.96 -21.40
N LYS A 37 -19.96 -22.83 -20.38
CA LYS A 37 -19.11 -22.73 -19.18
C LYS A 37 -17.62 -22.80 -19.45
N LYS A 38 -17.18 -23.65 -20.39
CA LYS A 38 -15.75 -23.74 -20.75
C LYS A 38 -15.27 -22.47 -21.46
N ILE A 39 -16.07 -21.93 -22.36
CA ILE A 39 -15.79 -20.68 -23.08
C ILE A 39 -15.76 -19.51 -22.09
N GLU A 40 -16.75 -19.39 -21.20
CA GLU A 40 -16.77 -18.38 -20.13
C GLU A 40 -15.55 -18.46 -19.21
N ALA A 41 -15.13 -19.67 -18.84
CA ALA A 41 -13.95 -19.87 -18.00
C ALA A 41 -12.66 -19.44 -18.71
N ALA A 42 -12.48 -19.81 -19.98
CA ALA A 42 -11.35 -19.38 -20.79
C ALA A 42 -11.34 -17.86 -20.97
N PHE A 43 -12.49 -17.27 -21.28
CA PHE A 43 -12.68 -15.85 -21.44
C PHE A 43 -12.36 -15.06 -20.16
N ARG A 44 -12.79 -15.57 -18.99
CA ARG A 44 -12.47 -14.99 -17.68
C ARG A 44 -10.96 -14.95 -17.43
N ILE A 45 -10.21 -15.96 -17.87
CA ILE A 45 -8.76 -15.99 -17.76
C ILE A 45 -8.14 -14.89 -18.62
N VAL A 46 -8.54 -14.80 -19.90
CA VAL A 46 -8.02 -13.77 -20.82
C VAL A 46 -8.33 -12.37 -20.32
N LYS A 47 -9.57 -12.12 -19.84
CA LYS A 47 -9.98 -10.84 -19.25
C LYS A 47 -9.11 -10.44 -18.07
N ARG A 48 -8.81 -11.37 -17.15
CA ARG A 48 -7.92 -11.12 -16.01
C ARG A 48 -6.48 -10.81 -16.45
N THR A 49 -5.98 -11.50 -17.47
CA THR A 49 -4.64 -11.25 -18.00
C THR A 49 -4.54 -9.88 -18.67
N MET A 50 -5.56 -9.48 -19.43
CA MET A 50 -5.63 -8.14 -20.03
C MET A 50 -5.70 -7.04 -18.97
N GLN A 51 -6.52 -7.19 -17.93
CA GLN A 51 -6.58 -6.24 -16.81
C GLN A 51 -5.22 -6.08 -16.12
N ARG A 52 -4.48 -7.18 -15.90
CA ARG A 52 -3.12 -7.10 -15.34
C ARG A 52 -2.14 -6.35 -16.24
N HIS A 53 -2.23 -6.54 -17.56
CA HIS A 53 -1.39 -5.79 -18.50
C HIS A 53 -1.81 -4.33 -18.63
N GLU A 54 -3.11 -4.05 -18.54
CA GLU A 54 -3.64 -2.69 -18.45
C GLU A 54 -3.10 -2.00 -17.19
N ASP A 55 -3.14 -2.64 -16.02
CA ASP A 55 -2.56 -2.11 -14.77
C ASP A 55 -1.05 -1.83 -14.89
N MET A 56 -0.31 -2.66 -15.63
CA MET A 56 1.13 -2.47 -15.89
C MET A 56 1.44 -1.31 -16.84
N ILE A 57 0.52 -0.99 -17.77
CA ILE A 57 0.72 0.04 -18.80
C ILE A 57 0.06 1.37 -18.40
N THR A 58 -0.98 1.34 -17.59
CA THR A 58 -1.66 2.51 -17.02
C THR A 58 -0.93 3.10 -15.81
N ASP A 59 0.31 2.69 -15.56
CA ASP A 59 1.22 3.25 -14.55
C ASP A 59 1.73 4.67 -14.91
N ALA A 60 0.86 5.50 -15.49
CA ALA A 60 0.93 6.94 -15.38
C ALA A 60 -0.31 7.42 -14.61
N MET A 61 -0.44 6.95 -13.36
CA MET A 61 -1.20 7.73 -12.38
C MET A 61 -0.66 9.17 -12.42
N PRO A 62 -1.52 10.19 -12.54
CA PRO A 62 -1.05 11.56 -12.59
C PRO A 62 -0.19 11.81 -11.34
N PRO A 63 1.00 12.41 -11.50
CA PRO A 63 1.85 12.70 -10.36
C PRO A 63 1.01 13.50 -9.38
N ILE A 64 0.90 12.99 -8.14
CA ILE A 64 0.30 13.76 -7.06
C ILE A 64 1.12 15.04 -7.01
N LYS A 65 0.49 16.19 -7.29
CA LYS A 65 1.13 17.50 -7.16
C LYS A 65 1.46 17.69 -5.67
N SER A 66 2.57 17.15 -5.22
CA SER A 66 3.08 17.45 -3.88
C SER A 66 3.51 18.91 -3.93
N LYS A 67 2.75 19.79 -3.25
CA LYS A 67 3.39 20.99 -2.73
C LYS A 67 4.58 20.48 -1.91
N LYS A 68 5.76 21.02 -2.18
CA LYS A 68 6.93 20.75 -1.36
C LYS A 68 6.60 21.36 0.01
N ASN A 69 6.01 20.55 0.87
CA ASN A 69 5.77 20.95 2.24
C ASN A 69 7.17 21.04 2.84
N ASP A 70 7.55 22.22 3.32
CA ASP A 70 8.80 22.44 4.03
C ASP A 70 8.70 21.75 5.40
N TYR A 71 8.81 20.42 5.38
CA TYR A 71 8.87 19.62 6.59
C TYR A 71 10.22 19.86 7.28
N PRO A 72 10.25 19.98 8.61
CA PRO A 72 11.50 20.04 9.35
C PRO A 72 12.39 18.82 9.04
N ASN A 73 13.70 19.03 8.91
CA ASN A 73 14.66 17.95 8.59
C ASN A 73 14.55 16.80 9.59
N GLU A 74 14.40 17.10 10.88
CA GLU A 74 14.25 16.09 11.94
C GLU A 74 13.03 15.18 11.73
N PHE A 75 11.90 15.75 11.29
CA PHE A 75 10.71 14.96 10.97
C PHE A 75 10.93 14.09 9.72
N ILE A 76 11.61 14.62 8.70
CA ILE A 76 11.94 13.87 7.47
C ILE A 76 12.78 12.63 7.81
N GLU A 77 13.77 12.78 8.69
CA GLU A 77 14.61 11.67 9.15
C GLU A 77 13.78 10.59 9.85
N ILE A 78 12.96 10.97 10.84
CA ILE A 78 12.09 10.02 11.57
C ILE A 78 11.11 9.34 10.61
N TRP A 79 10.56 10.07 9.65
CA TRP A 79 9.65 9.52 8.64
C TRP A 79 10.34 8.51 7.72
N ASN A 80 11.59 8.77 7.33
CA ASN A 80 12.38 7.83 6.54
C ASN A 80 12.66 6.55 7.33
N ILE A 81 13.09 6.67 8.59
CA ILE A 81 13.33 5.52 9.48
C ILE A 81 12.05 4.69 9.63
N TYR A 82 10.89 5.34 9.80
CA TYR A 82 9.62 4.63 9.89
C TYR A 82 9.27 3.84 8.61
N LYS A 83 9.55 4.40 7.43
CA LYS A 83 9.37 3.66 6.17
C LYS A 83 10.29 2.45 6.08
N ASP A 84 11.55 2.61 6.48
CA ASP A 84 12.53 1.52 6.47
C ASP A 84 12.10 0.42 7.45
N PHE A 85 11.65 0.78 8.65
CA PHE A 85 11.06 -0.14 9.63
C PHE A 85 9.88 -0.94 9.05
N LEU A 86 8.98 -0.29 8.31
CA LEU A 86 7.84 -0.97 7.69
C LEU A 86 8.26 -1.97 6.61
N ILE A 87 9.32 -1.64 5.86
CA ILE A 87 9.89 -2.54 4.86
C ILE A 87 10.58 -3.72 5.55
N GLU A 88 11.38 -3.45 6.58
CA GLU A 88 12.19 -4.46 7.28
C GLU A 88 11.33 -5.44 8.08
N GLN A 89 10.40 -4.95 8.89
CA GLN A 89 9.63 -5.78 9.81
C GLN A 89 8.38 -6.41 9.17
N PHE A 90 7.80 -5.75 8.16
CA PHE A 90 6.52 -6.17 7.57
C PHE A 90 6.57 -6.38 6.05
N GLY A 91 7.68 -6.08 5.37
CA GLY A 91 7.76 -6.14 3.91
C GLY A 91 6.88 -5.10 3.20
N ILE A 92 6.42 -4.06 3.90
CA ILE A 92 5.46 -3.09 3.38
C ILE A 92 6.21 -1.92 2.75
N ARG A 93 6.26 -1.89 1.41
CA ARG A 93 6.75 -0.73 0.65
C ARG A 93 5.67 0.32 0.48
N MET A 94 5.85 1.47 1.14
CA MET A 94 4.87 2.55 1.11
C MET A 94 4.85 3.28 -0.25
N LYS A 95 3.80 3.10 -1.05
CA LYS A 95 3.57 3.83 -2.32
C LYS A 95 3.08 5.27 -2.06
N SER A 96 3.14 6.14 -3.07
CA SER A 96 2.83 7.58 -2.96
C SER A 96 1.49 7.90 -2.30
N ARG A 97 0.39 7.24 -2.70
CA ARG A 97 -0.93 7.42 -2.05
C ARG A 97 -0.93 6.99 -0.59
N MET A 98 -0.30 5.86 -0.28
CA MET A 98 -0.21 5.34 1.08
C MET A 98 0.59 6.30 1.98
N GLN A 99 1.67 6.88 1.46
CA GLN A 99 2.43 7.92 2.16
C GLN A 99 1.57 9.14 2.44
N LEU A 100 0.83 9.64 1.44
CA LEU A 100 -0.05 10.80 1.60
C LEU A 100 -1.12 10.57 2.65
N PHE A 101 -1.85 9.44 2.59
CA PHE A 101 -2.92 9.17 3.54
C PHE A 101 -2.40 8.92 4.96
N ARG A 102 -1.24 8.26 5.10
CA ARG A 102 -0.63 8.06 6.42
C ARG A 102 -0.11 9.35 7.03
N LEU A 103 0.52 10.22 6.24
CA LEU A 103 0.92 11.55 6.70
C LEU A 103 -0.30 12.39 7.08
N LYS A 104 -1.36 12.39 6.26
CA LYS A 104 -2.60 13.10 6.57
C LYS A 104 -3.20 12.62 7.89
N LEU A 105 -3.32 11.31 8.07
CA LEU A 105 -3.84 10.73 9.31
C LEU A 105 -2.94 11.06 10.51
N LEU A 106 -1.62 10.97 10.36
CA LEU A 106 -0.67 11.32 11.42
C LEU A 106 -0.87 12.76 11.88
N PHE A 107 -0.89 13.71 10.94
CA PHE A 107 -1.06 15.12 11.27
C PHE A 107 -2.47 15.47 11.74
N GLU A 108 -3.50 14.76 11.30
CA GLU A 108 -4.86 14.88 11.83
C GLU A 108 -4.91 14.48 13.31
N LEU A 109 -4.20 13.41 13.69
CA LEU A 109 -4.14 12.94 15.08
C LEU A 109 -3.21 13.76 15.97
N THR A 110 -2.19 14.40 15.40
CA THR A 110 -1.22 15.21 16.15
C THR A 110 -1.43 16.71 16.00
N GLU A 111 -2.60 17.14 15.52
CA GLU A 111 -2.98 18.56 15.40
C GLU A 111 -1.97 19.39 14.58
N ASN A 112 -1.38 18.77 13.55
CA ASN A 112 -0.30 19.34 12.72
C ASN A 112 1.02 19.66 13.47
N ASP A 113 1.22 19.16 14.68
CA ASP A 113 2.48 19.30 15.41
C ASP A 113 3.52 18.24 14.97
N PHE A 114 4.65 18.70 14.44
CA PHE A 114 5.76 17.87 13.98
C PHE A 114 6.47 17.12 15.12
N ILE A 115 6.58 17.73 16.30
CA ILE A 115 7.27 17.12 17.45
C ILE A 115 6.43 15.94 17.94
N LYS A 116 5.13 16.16 18.13
CA LYS A 116 4.17 15.13 18.51
C LYS A 116 4.10 14.00 17.47
N ALA A 117 4.05 14.34 16.18
CA ALA A 117 4.09 13.38 15.09
C ALA A 117 5.35 12.51 15.12
N GLY A 118 6.53 13.12 15.34
CA GLY A 118 7.79 12.40 15.48
C GLY A 118 7.81 11.43 16.67
N LYS A 119 7.29 11.86 17.83
CA LYS A 119 7.17 11.01 19.03
C LYS A 119 6.26 9.80 18.79
N TRP A 120 5.13 10.01 18.12
CA TRP A 120 4.18 8.94 17.78
C TRP A 120 4.80 7.92 16.81
N LEU A 121 5.55 8.38 15.80
CA LEU A 121 6.28 7.47 14.91
C LEU A 121 7.29 6.60 15.67
N LYS A 122 8.06 7.20 16.57
CA LYS A 122 8.98 6.47 17.46
C LYS A 122 8.24 5.45 18.32
N TYR A 123 7.08 5.81 18.86
CA TYR A 123 6.23 4.90 19.63
C TYR A 123 5.75 3.71 18.78
N TYR A 124 5.28 3.92 17.55
CA TYR A 124 4.85 2.82 16.69
C TYR A 124 5.98 1.85 16.35
N MET A 125 7.18 2.36 16.11
CA MET A 125 8.36 1.54 15.87
C MET A 125 8.71 0.70 17.12
N ALA A 126 8.73 1.34 18.29
CA ALA A 126 9.00 0.65 19.56
C ALA A 126 7.90 -0.39 19.92
N ALA A 127 6.64 -0.11 19.56
CA ALA A 127 5.51 -1.00 19.79
C ALA A 127 5.41 -2.13 18.75
N GLY A 128 6.22 -2.12 17.69
CA GLY A 128 6.12 -3.10 16.61
C GLY A 128 4.81 -2.98 15.82
N SER A 129 4.25 -1.78 15.69
CA SER A 129 2.99 -1.58 14.95
C SER A 129 3.24 -1.10 13.53
N SER A 130 2.62 -1.78 12.57
CA SER A 130 2.59 -1.35 11.17
C SER A 130 1.54 -0.27 10.88
N SER A 131 0.61 -0.01 11.81
CA SER A 131 -0.54 0.90 11.63
C SER A 131 -0.44 2.14 12.53
N ILE A 132 -0.98 3.26 12.03
CA ILE A 132 -1.10 4.54 12.75
C ILE A 132 -2.48 4.56 13.43
N TYR A 133 -2.52 4.88 14.73
CA TYR A 133 -3.73 4.91 15.55
C TYR A 133 -3.58 5.94 16.67
N PRO A 134 -4.67 6.51 17.23
CA PRO A 134 -4.56 7.47 18.32
C PRO A 134 -3.77 6.90 19.51
N VAL A 135 -2.70 7.58 19.91
CA VAL A 135 -1.91 7.23 21.09
C VAL A 135 -2.30 8.18 22.23
N ASN A 136 -2.64 7.63 23.41
CA ASN A 136 -2.83 8.47 24.58
C ASN A 136 -1.48 9.06 25.00
N ASP A 137 -1.36 10.39 25.05
CA ASP A 137 -0.09 11.08 25.33
C ASP A 137 0.56 10.63 26.66
N PHE A 138 -0.25 10.28 27.67
CA PHE A 138 0.21 9.71 28.95
C PHE A 138 1.01 8.39 28.81
N LYS A 139 0.78 7.60 27.75
CA LYS A 139 1.53 6.34 27.52
C LYS A 139 2.92 6.60 26.92
N ILE A 140 3.11 7.73 26.23
CA ILE A 140 4.36 8.09 25.58
C ILE A 140 5.38 8.52 26.63
N GLU A 141 4.99 9.36 27.58
CA GLU A 141 5.84 9.82 28.70
C GLU A 141 6.33 8.67 29.58
N GLN A 142 5.47 7.68 29.88
CA GLN A 142 5.88 6.50 30.66
C GLN A 142 6.95 5.65 29.96
N THR A 143 7.05 5.73 28.63
CA THR A 143 8.06 5.01 27.85
C THR A 143 9.40 5.76 27.84
N GLU A 144 9.37 7.10 27.78
CA GLU A 144 10.57 7.95 27.93
C GLU A 144 11.19 7.79 29.34
N ILE A 145 10.37 7.83 30.40
CA ILE A 145 10.83 7.69 31.80
C ILE A 145 11.44 6.30 32.06
N LYS A 146 10.88 5.22 31.48
CA LYS A 146 11.42 3.86 31.63
C LYS A 146 12.76 3.67 30.91
N ASN A 147 13.04 4.43 29.86
CA ASN A 147 14.29 4.33 29.11
C ASN A 147 15.42 5.17 29.75
N GLU A 148 15.12 6.32 30.35
CA GLU A 148 16.12 7.09 31.12
C GLU A 148 16.55 6.39 32.42
N GLY A 149 15.66 5.63 33.04
CA GLY A 149 15.95 4.82 34.23
C GLY A 149 16.77 3.54 33.95
N LYS A 150 16.95 3.15 32.68
CA LYS A 150 17.75 2.00 32.27
C LYS A 150 19.04 2.46 31.58
N LYS A 151 19.91 3.16 32.31
CA LYS A 151 21.35 3.13 31.98
C LYS A 151 21.77 1.67 32.05
N ALA A 152 22.03 1.07 30.89
CA ALA A 152 22.47 -0.30 30.75
C ALA A 152 23.80 -0.50 31.51
N GLY A 153 23.71 -0.91 32.77
CA GLY A 153 24.82 -1.47 33.52
C GLY A 153 25.17 -2.82 32.91
N PHE A 154 26.03 -2.80 31.90
CA PHE A 154 26.63 -4.01 31.37
C PHE A 154 27.73 -4.46 32.34
N THR A 155 27.37 -5.16 33.41
CA THR A 155 28.35 -5.88 34.23
C THR A 155 28.81 -7.11 33.45
N ILE A 156 30.06 -7.06 32.97
CA ILE A 156 30.77 -8.22 32.43
C ILE A 156 31.08 -9.16 33.60
N PRO A 157 30.53 -10.39 33.65
CA PRO A 157 30.88 -11.33 34.70
C PRO A 157 32.22 -11.99 34.36
N GLY A 158 33.25 -11.71 35.16
CA GLY A 158 34.45 -12.52 35.23
C GLY A 158 35.72 -11.90 34.66
N LYS A 159 36.51 -11.27 35.53
CA LYS A 159 37.96 -11.48 35.60
C LYS A 159 38.34 -11.57 37.08
N LYS A 160 38.58 -12.81 37.53
CA LYS A 160 39.51 -13.07 38.63
C LYS A 160 40.92 -13.00 38.08
#